data_AF-A0A7J9TKU8-F1
#
_entry.id   AF-A0A7J9TKU8-F1
#
_cell.length_a   1.000
_cell.length_b   1.000
_cell.length_c   1.000
_cell.angle_alpha   90.00
_cell.angle_beta   90.00
_cell.angle_gamma   90.00
#
_symmetry.space_group_name_H-M   'P 1'
#
loop_
_entity.id
_entity.type
_entity.pdbx_description
1 polymer ?
#
loop_
_entity_poly.entity_id
_entity_poly.type
_entity_poly.pdbx_seq_one_letter_code
_entity_poly.pdbx_strand_id
1 'polypeptide(L)'
;MEHKILIVFAMICAVLGTIGITSAHQTWMEIDAMCVDPDANVEVRITEGHNFVGEGVPPYDLSAELVEPDGSIITLDKTAEDEIYWYSNFEADQVGLYAILGEHVDAYSCKVYTGPGSRVNSNSHYHYFEGEVDWDEIDKSRWADDWHVVRYAKPYKYLKTFVSTNCNFYGNDNAFEQKFEIIPVDDVSTLGTGDFEFKVLFNGRPLPNGTVNIRGTNSDGADRVNAICDKYGRAVLPLNASGDWLITASAASDYWDGEYNGDFPHGDNYTGGATAFVGNTYSAALSLLEIRESNTATMRAKIRPQIEFNMNPSYFDFGELDPGDLSDAETAVIQNLGSKDLAISVSVEDTSGLYTAGLQVDNTLWSEYEIEIPKDNFASLDLQLHVPGDFVGSGEMIGTIIIWSEAIN
;
A
#
# COMPACT_ATOMS: atom_id res chain seq x y z
N MET A 1 37.87 -41.46 20.33
CA MET A 1 37.69 -40.19 19.59
C MET A 1 36.56 -40.36 18.56
N GLU A 2 35.46 -41.00 18.96
CA GLU A 2 34.36 -41.42 18.05
C GLU A 2 32.97 -41.02 18.55
N HIS A 3 32.85 -40.52 19.78
CA HIS A 3 31.56 -40.06 20.33
C HIS A 3 31.25 -38.57 20.10
N LYS A 4 32.19 -37.79 19.54
CA LYS A 4 31.99 -36.35 19.31
C LYS A 4 31.52 -35.99 17.89
N ILE A 5 31.64 -36.92 16.94
CA ILE A 5 31.18 -36.70 15.54
C ILE A 5 29.67 -36.99 15.40
N LEU A 6 29.10 -37.87 16.23
CA LEU A 6 27.66 -38.17 16.18
C LEU A 6 26.77 -37.04 16.74
N ILE A 7 27.27 -36.24 17.69
CA ILE A 7 26.51 -35.15 18.31
C ILE A 7 26.40 -33.93 17.38
N VAL A 8 27.39 -33.72 16.50
CA VAL A 8 27.35 -32.63 15.52
C VAL A 8 26.42 -32.96 14.34
N PHE A 9 26.31 -34.23 13.95
CA PHE A 9 25.36 -34.65 12.90
C PHE A 9 23.89 -34.66 13.39
N ALA A 10 23.65 -35.01 14.65
CA ALA A 10 22.32 -34.93 15.26
C ALA A 10 21.83 -33.47 15.45
N MET A 11 22.74 -32.51 15.67
CA MET A 11 22.38 -31.09 15.73
C MET A 11 22.16 -30.46 14.34
N ILE A 12 22.83 -30.95 13.29
CA ILE A 12 22.61 -30.47 11.91
C ILE A 12 21.31 -31.05 11.31
N CYS A 13 20.91 -32.27 11.68
CA CYS A 13 19.59 -32.81 11.31
C CYS A 13 18.41 -32.18 12.09
N ALA A 14 18.68 -31.55 13.24
CA ALA A 14 17.68 -30.74 13.95
C ALA A 14 17.51 -29.33 13.36
N VAL A 15 18.43 -28.90 12.47
CA VAL A 15 18.40 -27.58 11.81
C VAL A 15 17.87 -27.65 10.36
N LEU A 16 17.69 -28.86 9.80
CA LEU A 16 17.16 -29.05 8.44
C LEU A 16 15.81 -29.83 8.41
N GLY A 17 15.14 -29.94 9.56
CA GLY A 17 13.88 -30.67 9.72
C GLY A 17 12.67 -29.82 10.10
N THR A 18 12.74 -28.49 9.98
CA THR A 18 11.67 -27.56 10.42
C THR A 18 11.16 -26.61 9.34
N ILE A 19 11.44 -26.86 8.06
CA ILE A 19 10.74 -26.18 6.96
C ILE A 19 9.47 -26.99 6.65
N GLY A 20 8.45 -26.74 7.46
CA GLY A 20 7.18 -27.44 7.38
C GLY A 20 6.27 -27.09 8.56
N ILE A 21 6.35 -25.85 9.03
CA ILE A 21 5.28 -25.26 9.83
C ILE A 21 4.61 -24.25 8.91
N THR A 22 3.84 -24.76 7.93
CA THR A 22 2.76 -23.99 7.33
C THR A 22 1.73 -23.77 8.41
N SER A 23 1.97 -22.78 9.26
CA SER A 23 0.85 -22.11 9.90
C SER A 23 0.11 -21.43 8.74
N ALA A 24 -1.12 -21.87 8.49
CA ALA A 24 -1.94 -21.26 7.45
C ALA A 24 -2.12 -19.78 7.82
N HIS A 25 -1.56 -18.87 7.02
CA HIS A 25 -1.64 -17.45 7.28
C HIS A 25 -3.09 -17.01 7.44
N GLN A 26 -3.34 -16.18 8.45
CA GLN A 26 -4.57 -15.42 8.53
C GLN A 26 -4.46 -14.31 7.50
N THR A 27 -5.52 -14.06 6.75
CA THR A 27 -5.63 -12.91 5.84
C THR A 27 -6.59 -11.92 6.48
N TRP A 28 -6.28 -10.63 6.47
CA TRP A 28 -7.16 -9.59 7.00
C TRP A 28 -6.97 -8.27 6.26
N MET A 29 -7.89 -7.35 6.52
CA MET A 29 -7.90 -6.01 5.94
C MET A 29 -7.59 -4.99 7.03
N GLU A 30 -6.91 -3.92 6.66
CA GLU A 30 -6.60 -2.78 7.52
C GLU A 30 -7.02 -1.48 6.87
N ILE A 31 -7.34 -0.52 7.72
CA ILE A 31 -7.71 0.85 7.43
C ILE A 31 -7.00 1.73 8.46
N ASP A 32 -6.91 3.04 8.25
CA ASP A 32 -6.23 3.92 9.20
C ASP A 32 -7.11 4.32 10.38
N ALA A 33 -8.41 4.46 10.16
CA ALA A 33 -9.38 4.80 11.18
C ALA A 33 -10.78 4.33 10.78
N MET A 34 -11.59 3.93 11.77
CA MET A 34 -13.01 3.63 11.56
C MET A 34 -13.87 4.90 11.53
N CYS A 35 -13.34 6.03 11.98
CA CYS A 35 -13.98 7.34 11.93
C CYS A 35 -13.17 8.27 11.02
N VAL A 36 -13.80 8.74 9.94
CA VAL A 36 -13.19 9.65 8.98
C VAL A 36 -14.11 10.83 8.71
N ASP A 37 -13.56 11.91 8.16
CA ASP A 37 -14.39 13.03 7.69
C ASP A 37 -15.07 12.65 6.36
N PRO A 38 -16.23 13.25 6.02
CA PRO A 38 -16.78 13.19 4.67
C PRO A 38 -15.74 13.65 3.62
N ASP A 39 -15.77 13.04 2.45
CA ASP A 39 -14.84 13.25 1.33
C ASP A 39 -13.38 12.85 1.65
N ALA A 40 -13.14 12.16 2.78
CA ALA A 40 -11.82 11.60 3.08
C ALA A 40 -11.48 10.47 2.10
N ASN A 41 -10.26 10.47 1.58
CA ASN A 41 -9.71 9.33 0.84
C ASN A 41 -9.24 8.26 1.83
N VAL A 42 -9.96 7.14 1.89
CA VAL A 42 -9.69 6.02 2.79
C VAL A 42 -8.75 5.03 2.10
N GLU A 43 -7.59 4.78 2.70
CA GLU A 43 -6.70 3.70 2.27
C GLU A 43 -7.19 2.36 2.83
N VAL A 44 -7.22 1.35 1.96
CA VAL A 44 -7.53 -0.05 2.32
C VAL A 44 -6.29 -0.88 2.05
N ARG A 45 -5.82 -1.59 3.06
CA ARG A 45 -4.67 -2.50 2.97
C ARG A 45 -5.11 -3.93 3.22
N ILE A 46 -4.58 -4.89 2.47
CA ILE A 46 -4.82 -6.31 2.74
C ILE A 46 -3.46 -7.01 2.89
N THR A 47 -3.33 -7.82 3.93
CA THR A 47 -2.11 -8.58 4.23
C THR A 47 -2.46 -9.98 4.70
N GLU A 48 -1.45 -10.84 4.77
CA GLU A 48 -1.50 -12.10 5.47
C GLU A 48 -0.35 -12.26 6.47
N GLY A 49 -0.56 -13.06 7.50
CA GLY A 49 0.45 -13.34 8.51
C GLY A 49 -0.12 -14.03 9.75
N HIS A 50 0.48 -13.74 10.89
CA HIS A 50 0.17 -14.43 12.15
C HIS A 50 -0.03 -13.46 13.31
N ASN A 51 -1.01 -13.75 14.15
CA ASN A 51 -1.22 -13.02 15.40
C ASN A 51 -1.37 -11.50 15.19
N PHE A 52 -2.02 -11.13 14.08
CA PHE A 52 -2.19 -9.74 13.64
C PHE A 52 -0.88 -9.01 13.26
N VAL A 53 0.17 -9.77 12.91
CA VAL A 53 1.41 -9.23 12.36
C VAL A 53 1.48 -9.59 10.88
N GLY A 54 1.44 -8.58 10.01
CA GLY A 54 1.56 -8.76 8.56
C GLY A 54 2.95 -9.30 8.18
N GLU A 55 2.96 -10.33 7.36
CA GLU A 55 4.17 -11.04 6.91
C GLU A 55 4.32 -11.02 5.39
N GLY A 56 3.25 -10.71 4.66
CA GLY A 56 3.29 -10.63 3.21
C GLY A 56 1.93 -10.31 2.58
N VAL A 57 1.98 -10.01 1.29
CA VAL A 57 0.77 -9.87 0.47
C VAL A 57 0.11 -11.25 0.30
N PRO A 58 -1.23 -11.37 0.41
CA PRO A 58 -1.90 -12.64 0.19
C PRO A 58 -1.68 -13.14 -1.25
N PRO A 59 -1.27 -14.39 -1.45
CA PRO A 59 -1.03 -14.94 -2.78
C PRO A 59 -2.35 -15.22 -3.54
N TYR A 60 -2.22 -15.61 -4.81
CA TYR A 60 -3.33 -16.08 -5.66
C TYR A 60 -4.43 -15.02 -5.92
N ASP A 61 -5.70 -15.41 -5.82
CA ASP A 61 -6.83 -14.56 -6.19
C ASP A 61 -7.27 -13.74 -4.98
N LEU A 62 -7.20 -12.41 -5.11
CA LEU A 62 -7.63 -11.45 -4.09
C LEU A 62 -8.52 -10.38 -4.72
N SER A 63 -9.67 -10.13 -4.10
CA SER A 63 -10.59 -9.06 -4.48
C SER A 63 -11.10 -8.30 -3.26
N ALA A 64 -11.52 -7.06 -3.49
CA ALA A 64 -12.18 -6.22 -2.50
C ALA A 64 -13.35 -5.46 -3.11
N GLU A 65 -14.38 -5.24 -2.31
CA GLU A 65 -15.59 -4.50 -2.64
C GLU A 65 -15.93 -3.55 -1.50
N LEU A 66 -16.54 -2.42 -1.83
CA LEU A 66 -17.07 -1.46 -0.89
C LEU A 66 -18.59 -1.45 -0.99
N VAL A 67 -19.25 -1.59 0.15
CA VAL A 67 -20.68 -1.33 0.31
C VAL A 67 -20.84 0.07 0.84
N GLU A 68 -21.48 0.93 0.06
CA GLU A 68 -21.73 2.33 0.40
C GLU A 68 -22.92 2.49 1.37
N PRO A 69 -23.06 3.65 2.04
CA PRO A 69 -24.18 3.91 2.96
C PRO A 69 -25.58 3.74 2.34
N ASP A 70 -25.73 3.96 1.04
CA ASP A 70 -26.99 3.74 0.31
C ASP A 70 -27.24 2.27 -0.10
N GLY A 71 -26.28 1.38 0.19
CA GLY A 71 -26.31 -0.04 -0.15
C GLY A 71 -25.78 -0.37 -1.54
N SER A 72 -25.27 0.60 -2.30
CA SER A 72 -24.56 0.34 -3.54
C SER A 72 -23.28 -0.46 -3.26
N ILE A 73 -22.85 -1.28 -4.24
CA ILE A 73 -21.63 -2.07 -4.14
C ILE A 73 -20.73 -1.67 -5.30
N ILE A 74 -19.49 -1.28 -4.97
CA ILE A 74 -18.45 -0.97 -5.94
C ILE A 74 -17.24 -1.89 -5.74
N THR A 75 -16.60 -2.28 -6.83
CA THR A 75 -15.33 -3.01 -6.77
C THR A 75 -14.20 -2.05 -6.43
N LEU A 76 -13.32 -2.45 -5.50
CA LEU A 76 -12.12 -1.71 -5.15
C LEU A 76 -10.94 -2.23 -5.97
N ASP A 77 -10.46 -1.40 -6.90
CA ASP A 77 -9.31 -1.73 -7.75
C ASP A 77 -7.99 -1.62 -6.97
N LYS A 78 -7.06 -2.52 -7.26
CA LYS A 78 -5.69 -2.45 -6.74
C LYS A 78 -5.00 -1.17 -7.22
N THR A 79 -4.55 -0.33 -6.30
CA THR A 79 -3.83 0.91 -6.60
C THR A 79 -2.32 0.76 -6.46
N ALA A 80 -1.85 -0.07 -5.54
CA ALA A 80 -0.45 -0.37 -5.31
C ALA A 80 -0.24 -1.72 -4.60
N GLU A 81 1.02 -2.13 -4.45
CA GLU A 81 1.44 -3.29 -3.65
C GLU A 81 2.90 -3.10 -3.22
N ASP A 82 3.22 -3.51 -1.99
CA ASP A 82 4.59 -3.61 -1.49
C ASP A 82 4.90 -5.04 -1.00
N GLU A 83 5.93 -5.22 -0.18
CA GLU A 83 6.31 -6.54 0.32
C GLU A 83 5.30 -7.15 1.31
N ILE A 84 4.46 -6.33 1.95
CA ILE A 84 3.56 -6.74 3.04
C ILE A 84 2.09 -6.55 2.67
N TYR A 85 1.76 -5.53 1.87
CA TYR A 85 0.39 -5.09 1.66
C TYR A 85 0.02 -4.95 0.19
N TRP A 86 -1.20 -5.42 -0.11
CA TRP A 86 -1.98 -5.01 -1.27
C TRP A 86 -2.76 -3.74 -0.91
N TYR A 87 -2.78 -2.74 -1.80
CA TYR A 87 -3.42 -1.45 -1.53
C TYR A 87 -4.58 -1.16 -2.48
N SER A 88 -5.61 -0.52 -1.94
CA SER A 88 -6.66 0.18 -2.67
C SER A 88 -7.09 1.43 -1.90
N ASN A 89 -7.98 2.24 -2.49
CA ASN A 89 -8.58 3.38 -1.83
C ASN A 89 -9.96 3.72 -2.40
N PHE A 90 -10.72 4.51 -1.65
CA PHE A 90 -11.97 5.11 -2.08
C PHE A 90 -12.19 6.47 -1.40
N GLU A 91 -13.03 7.31 -1.99
CA GLU A 91 -13.48 8.58 -1.41
C GLU A 91 -14.77 8.35 -0.61
N ALA A 92 -14.79 8.72 0.67
CA ALA A 92 -15.95 8.57 1.55
C ALA A 92 -16.94 9.74 1.38
N ASP A 93 -17.54 9.85 0.20
CA ASP A 93 -18.38 10.96 -0.27
C ASP A 93 -19.83 10.97 0.26
N GLN A 94 -20.26 9.93 0.98
CA GLN A 94 -21.57 9.77 1.59
C GLN A 94 -21.49 9.77 3.11
N VAL A 95 -22.52 10.35 3.74
CA VAL A 95 -22.66 10.32 5.20
C VAL A 95 -23.22 8.97 5.64
N GLY A 96 -22.45 8.19 6.39
CA GLY A 96 -22.91 6.93 6.98
C GLY A 96 -21.83 5.88 7.13
N LEU A 97 -22.26 4.63 7.24
CA LEU A 97 -21.42 3.45 7.41
C LEU A 97 -21.09 2.85 6.04
N TYR A 98 -19.81 2.72 5.77
CA TYR A 98 -19.25 1.90 4.71
C TYR A 98 -18.81 0.56 5.28
N ALA A 99 -19.09 -0.52 4.56
CA ALA A 99 -18.52 -1.84 4.84
C ALA A 99 -17.56 -2.22 3.72
N ILE A 100 -16.33 -2.57 4.06
CA ILE A 100 -15.34 -3.00 3.09
C ILE A 100 -15.22 -4.51 3.22
N LEU A 101 -15.43 -5.22 2.11
CA LEU A 101 -15.47 -6.66 2.01
C LEU A 101 -14.28 -7.14 1.18
N GLY A 102 -13.63 -8.21 1.60
CA GLY A 102 -12.58 -8.86 0.81
C GLY A 102 -12.87 -10.34 0.60
N GLU A 103 -12.39 -10.90 -0.49
CA GLU A 103 -12.33 -12.33 -0.74
C GLU A 103 -10.93 -12.71 -1.21
N HIS A 104 -10.31 -13.64 -0.47
CA HIS A 104 -9.05 -14.27 -0.84
C HIS A 104 -9.31 -15.75 -1.10
N VAL A 105 -9.04 -16.19 -2.33
CA VAL A 105 -9.11 -17.59 -2.73
C VAL A 105 -7.70 -18.14 -2.89
N ASP A 106 -7.31 -18.98 -1.93
CA ASP A 106 -5.97 -19.56 -1.85
C ASP A 106 -5.85 -20.78 -2.79
N ALA A 107 -4.64 -21.29 -2.98
CA ALA A 107 -4.44 -22.54 -3.70
C ALA A 107 -5.01 -23.74 -2.94
N TYR A 108 -5.30 -24.80 -3.68
CA TYR A 108 -5.70 -26.06 -3.06
C TYR A 108 -4.64 -26.57 -2.11
N SER A 109 -5.12 -27.13 -1.00
CA SER A 109 -4.33 -27.80 0.01
C SER A 109 -4.71 -29.27 0.08
N CYS A 110 -3.72 -30.14 -0.08
CA CYS A 110 -3.84 -31.55 0.25
C CYS A 110 -3.33 -31.82 1.67
N LYS A 111 -3.96 -32.73 2.41
CA LYS A 111 -3.49 -33.24 3.71
C LYS A 111 -3.49 -34.77 3.68
N VAL A 112 -2.35 -35.36 4.03
CA VAL A 112 -2.11 -36.82 4.00
C VAL A 112 -1.76 -37.32 5.40
N TYR A 113 -2.29 -38.46 5.82
CA TYR A 113 -1.84 -39.19 7.00
C TYR A 113 -0.91 -40.32 6.59
N THR A 114 0.24 -40.44 7.26
CA THR A 114 1.34 -41.33 6.85
C THR A 114 1.79 -42.31 7.94
N GLY A 115 1.09 -42.41 9.06
CA GLY A 115 1.47 -43.24 10.22
C GLY A 115 0.40 -44.26 10.66
N PRO A 116 0.80 -45.34 11.38
CA PRO A 116 -0.08 -46.48 11.66
C PRO A 116 -1.20 -46.15 12.63
N GLY A 117 -2.43 -46.51 12.28
CA GLY A 117 -3.62 -46.29 13.11
C GLY A 117 -3.92 -44.81 13.36
N SER A 118 -3.52 -43.93 12.44
CA SER A 118 -3.60 -42.47 12.52
C SER A 118 -5.02 -41.97 12.78
N ARG A 119 -5.38 -41.89 14.06
CA ARG A 119 -6.51 -41.11 14.57
C ARG A 119 -6.01 -39.70 14.85
N VAL A 120 -6.50 -38.70 14.11
CA VAL A 120 -6.59 -37.22 14.29
C VAL A 120 -5.38 -36.44 14.90
N ASN A 121 -4.50 -37.06 15.69
CA ASN A 121 -3.58 -36.44 16.65
C ASN A 121 -2.11 -36.90 16.48
N SER A 122 -1.77 -37.70 15.46
CA SER A 122 -0.39 -38.13 15.16
C SER A 122 -0.07 -37.81 13.70
N ASN A 123 0.05 -36.52 13.38
CA ASN A 123 0.03 -36.05 12.00
C ASN A 123 1.44 -35.69 11.50
N SER A 124 1.88 -36.33 10.43
CA SER A 124 2.79 -35.69 9.48
C SER A 124 1.93 -34.84 8.55
N HIS A 125 2.19 -33.54 8.47
CA HIS A 125 1.48 -32.62 7.58
C HIS A 125 2.31 -32.43 6.31
N TYR A 126 1.76 -32.82 5.16
CA TYR A 126 2.31 -32.44 3.87
C TYR A 126 1.26 -31.60 3.17
N HIS A 127 1.62 -30.36 2.83
CA HIS A 127 0.81 -29.48 2.01
C HIS A 127 1.30 -29.63 0.57
N TYR A 128 0.41 -30.01 -0.32
CA TYR A 128 0.68 -30.05 -1.75
C TYR A 128 -0.35 -29.19 -2.49
N PHE A 129 0.08 -28.56 -3.59
CA PHE A 129 -0.70 -27.69 -4.45
C PHE A 129 -1.43 -28.47 -5.56
N GLU A 130 -2.55 -27.94 -6.08
CA GLU A 130 -3.33 -28.57 -7.15
C GLU A 130 -2.49 -28.80 -8.42
N GLY A 131 -2.65 -29.98 -9.03
CA GLY A 131 -1.99 -30.32 -10.29
C GLY A 131 -0.51 -30.69 -10.18
N GLU A 132 0.12 -30.51 -9.01
CA GLU A 132 1.55 -30.79 -8.79
C GLU A 132 1.82 -32.09 -8.02
N VAL A 133 0.79 -32.76 -7.52
CA VAL A 133 1.00 -33.99 -6.74
C VAL A 133 1.19 -35.17 -7.68
N ASP A 134 2.44 -35.36 -8.12
CA ASP A 134 2.85 -36.63 -8.69
C ASP A 134 2.98 -37.66 -7.56
N TRP A 135 1.88 -38.38 -7.34
CA TRP A 135 1.80 -39.41 -6.32
C TRP A 135 2.81 -40.53 -6.55
N ASP A 136 3.32 -40.74 -7.75
CA ASP A 136 4.30 -41.80 -8.03
C ASP A 136 5.73 -41.35 -7.67
N GLU A 137 6.06 -40.07 -7.80
CA GLU A 137 7.39 -39.52 -7.50
C GLU A 137 7.64 -39.24 -6.01
N ILE A 138 6.60 -39.19 -5.18
CA ILE A 138 6.74 -38.99 -3.74
C ILE A 138 7.48 -40.18 -3.10
N ASP A 139 8.57 -39.90 -2.37
CA ASP A 139 9.25 -40.89 -1.52
C ASP A 139 8.39 -41.28 -0.31
N LYS A 140 7.76 -42.45 -0.42
CA LYS A 140 6.90 -43.05 0.62
C LYS A 140 7.66 -44.07 1.48
N SER A 141 8.98 -44.18 1.36
CA SER A 141 9.78 -45.22 2.05
C SER A 141 9.65 -45.21 3.57
N ARG A 142 9.21 -44.09 4.15
CA ARG A 142 8.99 -43.90 5.59
C ARG A 142 7.52 -43.89 6.00
N TRP A 143 6.59 -44.02 5.05
CA TRP A 143 5.16 -43.99 5.34
C TRP A 143 4.72 -45.38 5.79
N ALA A 144 3.78 -45.42 6.74
CA ALA A 144 3.07 -46.65 7.06
C ALA A 144 2.24 -47.09 5.86
N ASP A 145 2.02 -48.40 5.74
CA ASP A 145 1.26 -49.03 4.67
C ASP A 145 -0.25 -48.76 4.74
N ASP A 146 -0.74 -48.08 5.77
CA ASP A 146 -2.12 -47.60 5.93
C ASP A 146 -2.28 -46.07 5.72
N TRP A 147 -1.30 -45.44 5.06
CA TRP A 147 -1.38 -44.02 4.71
C TRP A 147 -2.59 -43.73 3.81
N HIS A 148 -3.15 -42.52 3.90
CA HIS A 148 -4.26 -42.10 3.05
C HIS A 148 -4.36 -40.57 2.99
N VAL A 149 -4.91 -40.06 1.90
CA VAL A 149 -5.32 -38.65 1.78
C VAL A 149 -6.54 -38.42 2.66
N VAL A 150 -6.56 -37.31 3.39
CA VAL A 150 -7.62 -36.95 4.36
C VAL A 150 -8.42 -35.75 3.87
N ARG A 151 -7.75 -34.82 3.19
CA ARG A 151 -8.37 -33.59 2.69
C ARG A 151 -7.69 -33.16 1.40
N TYR A 152 -8.52 -32.71 0.47
CA TYR A 152 -8.15 -31.96 -0.70
C TYR A 152 -9.12 -30.78 -0.79
N ALA A 153 -8.67 -29.58 -0.40
CA ALA A 153 -9.59 -28.46 -0.27
C ALA A 153 -9.04 -27.13 -0.75
N LYS A 154 -9.91 -26.32 -1.37
CA LYS A 154 -9.63 -24.94 -1.74
C LYS A 154 -10.03 -23.98 -0.60
N PRO A 155 -9.09 -23.20 -0.02
CA PRO A 155 -9.42 -22.24 1.02
C PRO A 155 -10.04 -20.96 0.45
N TYR A 156 -11.17 -20.56 1.02
CA TYR A 156 -11.82 -19.27 0.82
C TYR A 156 -11.77 -18.49 2.14
N LYS A 157 -11.17 -17.30 2.10
CA LYS A 157 -11.01 -16.41 3.25
C LYS A 157 -11.76 -15.12 2.97
N TYR A 158 -12.75 -14.80 3.80
CA TYR A 158 -13.55 -13.58 3.67
C TYR A 158 -13.08 -12.53 4.66
N LEU A 159 -12.94 -11.29 4.20
CA LEU A 159 -12.42 -10.18 4.99
C LEU A 159 -13.53 -9.15 5.18
N LYS A 160 -13.54 -8.47 6.32
CA LYS A 160 -14.44 -7.37 6.59
C LYS A 160 -13.80 -6.31 7.49
N THR A 161 -14.11 -5.05 7.23
CA THR A 161 -13.92 -3.94 8.17
C THR A 161 -14.96 -2.84 7.87
N PHE A 162 -15.00 -1.81 8.70
CA PHE A 162 -15.98 -0.73 8.61
C PHE A 162 -15.34 0.64 8.69
N VAL A 163 -15.90 1.61 7.98
CA VAL A 163 -15.57 3.03 8.08
C VAL A 163 -16.86 3.83 8.20
N SER A 164 -16.88 4.84 9.07
CA SER A 164 -18.03 5.73 9.26
C SER A 164 -17.60 7.18 9.14
N THR A 165 -18.33 7.95 8.32
CA THR A 165 -18.07 9.40 8.12
C THR A 165 -18.71 10.28 9.20
N ASN A 166 -19.46 9.69 10.13
CA ASN A 166 -20.12 10.40 11.23
C ASN A 166 -19.97 9.67 12.58
N CYS A 167 -19.03 8.72 12.66
CA CYS A 167 -18.78 7.86 13.81
C CYS A 167 -20.03 7.11 14.33
N ASN A 168 -21.05 6.94 13.48
CA ASN A 168 -22.20 6.10 13.76
C ASN A 168 -22.04 4.78 13.00
N PHE A 169 -21.99 3.68 13.75
CA PHE A 169 -21.82 2.33 13.22
C PHE A 169 -23.14 1.57 13.10
N TYR A 170 -24.29 2.27 13.13
CA TYR A 170 -25.58 1.66 12.89
C TYR A 170 -25.59 0.87 11.57
N GLY A 171 -25.94 -0.42 11.66
CA GLY A 171 -25.90 -1.36 10.54
C GLY A 171 -24.62 -2.20 10.46
N ASN A 172 -23.68 -2.07 11.41
CA ASN A 172 -22.56 -3.00 11.54
C ASN A 172 -23.01 -4.46 11.77
N ASP A 173 -24.21 -4.64 12.31
CA ASP A 173 -24.88 -5.93 12.54
C ASP A 173 -25.61 -6.49 11.31
N ASN A 174 -25.54 -5.80 10.17
CA ASN A 174 -26.07 -6.29 8.91
C ASN A 174 -25.20 -7.41 8.33
N ALA A 175 -25.87 -8.32 7.63
CA ALA A 175 -25.23 -9.27 6.74
C ALA A 175 -25.05 -8.64 5.36
N PHE A 176 -23.90 -8.87 4.75
CA PHE A 176 -23.51 -8.41 3.41
C PHE A 176 -23.31 -9.58 2.45
N GLU A 177 -23.92 -10.73 2.76
CA GLU A 177 -24.06 -11.88 1.87
C GLU A 177 -22.74 -12.57 1.46
N GLN A 178 -21.63 -12.31 2.16
CA GLN A 178 -20.42 -13.14 2.04
C GLN A 178 -20.76 -14.60 2.36
N LYS A 179 -20.20 -15.54 1.60
CA LYS A 179 -20.52 -16.98 1.74
C LYS A 179 -20.25 -17.50 3.14
N PHE A 180 -19.16 -17.05 3.77
CA PHE A 180 -18.87 -17.29 5.18
C PHE A 180 -18.55 -15.94 5.84
N GLU A 181 -19.38 -15.52 6.78
CA GLU A 181 -19.44 -14.13 7.21
C GLU A 181 -19.42 -14.03 8.73
N ILE A 182 -18.56 -13.16 9.26
CA ILE A 182 -18.59 -12.72 10.64
C ILE A 182 -19.25 -11.33 10.72
N ILE A 183 -20.09 -11.14 11.73
CA ILE A 183 -20.90 -9.94 11.94
C ILE A 183 -20.76 -9.53 13.41
N PRO A 184 -20.30 -8.30 13.72
CA PRO A 184 -20.42 -7.78 15.09
C PRO A 184 -21.91 -7.56 15.41
N VAL A 185 -22.37 -8.07 16.54
CA VAL A 185 -23.77 -7.88 16.99
C VAL A 185 -23.87 -6.65 17.88
N ASP A 186 -22.87 -6.44 18.73
CA ASP A 186 -22.78 -5.21 19.52
C ASP A 186 -22.28 -4.05 18.66
N ASP A 187 -22.58 -2.83 19.10
CA ASP A 187 -22.11 -1.60 18.45
C ASP A 187 -20.59 -1.55 18.50
N VAL A 188 -19.93 -1.37 17.36
CA VAL A 188 -18.45 -1.31 17.31
C VAL A 188 -17.89 -0.19 18.19
N SER A 189 -18.68 0.86 18.48
CA SER A 189 -18.27 1.92 19.39
C SER A 189 -18.07 1.49 20.85
N THR A 190 -18.52 0.29 21.23
CA THR A 190 -18.27 -0.28 22.56
C THR A 190 -17.07 -1.23 22.60
N LEU A 191 -16.28 -1.31 21.52
CA LEU A 191 -15.06 -2.13 21.47
C LEU A 191 -14.10 -1.79 22.62
N GLY A 192 -13.47 -2.80 23.22
CA GLY A 192 -12.51 -2.60 24.31
C GLY A 192 -13.14 -2.39 25.70
N THR A 193 -14.47 -2.28 25.80
CA THR A 193 -15.17 -1.97 27.06
C THR A 193 -15.63 -3.20 27.85
N GLY A 194 -15.55 -4.40 27.27
CA GLY A 194 -16.14 -5.58 27.86
C GLY A 194 -16.28 -6.78 26.93
N ASP A 195 -17.21 -7.66 27.32
CA ASP A 195 -17.76 -8.70 26.48
C ASP A 195 -18.37 -8.10 25.20
N PHE A 196 -18.06 -8.69 24.06
CA PHE A 196 -18.53 -8.26 22.74
C PHE A 196 -19.10 -9.46 21.96
N GLU A 197 -20.34 -9.35 21.51
CA GLU A 197 -21.06 -10.41 20.80
C GLU A 197 -20.82 -10.35 19.28
N PHE A 198 -20.59 -11.52 18.69
CA PHE A 198 -20.46 -11.74 17.26
C PHE A 198 -21.47 -12.78 16.79
N LYS A 199 -21.81 -12.74 15.51
CA LYS A 199 -22.60 -13.75 14.81
C LYS A 199 -21.87 -14.23 13.57
N VAL A 200 -21.87 -15.54 13.34
CA VAL A 200 -21.27 -16.15 12.16
C VAL A 200 -22.32 -16.83 11.29
N LEU A 201 -22.29 -16.52 9.99
CA LEU A 201 -23.20 -17.03 8.98
C LEU A 201 -22.45 -17.86 7.93
N PHE A 202 -23.15 -18.84 7.37
CA PHE A 202 -22.76 -19.53 6.14
C PHE A 202 -23.94 -19.55 5.18
N ASN A 203 -23.75 -19.04 3.96
CA ASN A 203 -24.82 -18.78 2.99
C ASN A 203 -26.02 -18.05 3.64
N GLY A 204 -25.73 -16.98 4.40
CA GLY A 204 -26.72 -16.18 5.11
C GLY A 204 -27.43 -16.89 6.29
N ARG A 205 -27.08 -18.13 6.63
CA ARG A 205 -27.71 -18.90 7.71
C ARG A 205 -26.79 -18.99 8.92
N PRO A 206 -27.33 -18.85 10.14
CA PRO A 206 -26.52 -19.04 11.36
C PRO A 206 -25.88 -20.42 11.41
N LEU A 207 -24.62 -20.49 11.81
CA LEU A 207 -23.91 -21.75 12.00
C LEU A 207 -23.99 -22.24 13.46
N PRO A 208 -24.75 -23.31 13.75
CA PRO A 208 -24.94 -23.76 15.12
C PRO A 208 -23.73 -24.51 15.71
N ASN A 209 -23.61 -24.45 17.05
CA ASN A 209 -22.93 -25.39 17.97
C ASN A 209 -21.54 -25.91 17.58
N GLY A 210 -20.46 -25.44 18.22
CA GLY A 210 -19.19 -26.19 18.18
C GLY A 210 -18.46 -26.13 16.84
N THR A 211 -19.11 -25.61 15.80
CA THR A 211 -18.68 -25.67 14.40
C THR A 211 -17.91 -24.44 13.96
N VAL A 212 -17.79 -23.40 14.79
CA VAL A 212 -16.98 -22.22 14.49
C VAL A 212 -16.22 -21.79 15.73
N ASN A 213 -14.89 -21.73 15.60
CA ASN A 213 -14.01 -21.10 16.58
C ASN A 213 -13.85 -19.64 16.18
N ILE A 214 -14.21 -18.72 17.07
CA ILE A 214 -13.81 -17.33 16.93
C ILE A 214 -12.63 -17.04 17.84
N ARG A 215 -11.66 -16.28 17.33
CA ARG A 215 -10.50 -15.81 18.08
C ARG A 215 -10.37 -14.31 17.95
N GLY A 216 -10.13 -13.62 19.06
CA GLY A 216 -9.70 -12.23 19.06
C GLY A 216 -8.21 -12.16 19.38
N THR A 217 -7.46 -11.40 18.59
CA THR A 217 -6.06 -11.05 18.88
C THR A 217 -5.94 -9.53 18.82
N ASN A 218 -5.43 -8.92 19.89
CA ASN A 218 -5.12 -7.49 19.87
C ASN A 218 -3.86 -7.21 19.03
N SER A 219 -3.68 -5.97 18.57
CA SER A 219 -2.52 -5.55 17.76
C SER A 219 -1.16 -5.84 18.39
N ASP A 220 -1.09 -5.92 19.72
CA ASP A 220 0.13 -6.26 20.46
C ASP A 220 0.40 -7.78 20.51
N GLY A 221 -0.52 -8.60 19.97
CA GLY A 221 -0.46 -10.06 19.97
C GLY A 221 -0.56 -10.71 21.36
N ALA A 222 -0.78 -9.90 22.40
CA ALA A 222 -0.68 -10.24 23.81
C ALA A 222 -1.95 -10.88 24.37
N ASP A 223 -3.12 -10.41 23.92
CA ASP A 223 -4.42 -10.89 24.39
C ASP A 223 -5.07 -11.77 23.33
N ARG A 224 -5.24 -13.05 23.69
CA ARG A 224 -5.91 -14.06 22.85
C ARG A 224 -7.11 -14.60 23.57
N VAL A 225 -8.27 -14.36 22.99
CA VAL A 225 -9.55 -14.86 23.50
C VAL A 225 -10.17 -15.79 22.48
N ASN A 226 -10.94 -16.78 22.93
CA ASN A 226 -11.67 -17.66 22.03
C ASN A 226 -13.06 -17.99 22.57
N ALA A 227 -13.97 -18.28 21.64
CA ALA A 227 -15.29 -18.77 21.94
C ALA A 227 -15.79 -19.70 20.84
N ILE A 228 -16.85 -20.43 21.17
CA ILE A 228 -17.55 -21.33 20.27
C ILE A 228 -18.94 -20.75 20.04
N CYS A 229 -19.39 -20.74 18.79
CA CYS A 229 -20.75 -20.30 18.46
C CYS A 229 -21.82 -21.21 19.07
N ASP A 230 -22.88 -20.60 19.58
CA ASP A 230 -24.10 -21.25 20.04
C ASP A 230 -24.96 -21.75 18.86
N LYS A 231 -26.17 -22.24 19.13
CA LYS A 231 -27.09 -22.74 18.09
C LYS A 231 -27.62 -21.65 17.12
N TYR A 232 -27.39 -20.38 17.41
CA TYR A 232 -27.78 -19.23 16.61
C TYR A 232 -26.57 -18.57 15.93
N GLY A 233 -25.42 -19.26 15.89
CA GLY A 233 -24.19 -18.72 15.32
C GLY A 233 -23.58 -17.61 16.15
N ARG A 234 -24.01 -17.41 17.40
CA ARG A 234 -23.57 -16.30 18.26
C ARG A 234 -22.47 -16.73 19.21
N ALA A 235 -21.50 -15.87 19.43
CA ALA A 235 -20.45 -16.08 20.43
C ALA A 235 -20.01 -14.75 21.01
N VAL A 236 -19.62 -14.77 22.28
CA VAL A 236 -19.16 -13.59 23.03
C VAL A 236 -17.67 -13.74 23.29
N LEU A 237 -16.91 -12.69 22.98
CA LEU A 237 -15.49 -12.59 23.32
C LEU A 237 -15.27 -11.50 24.37
N PRO A 238 -14.47 -11.74 25.42
CA PRO A 238 -14.13 -10.72 26.41
C PRO A 238 -13.06 -9.77 25.86
N LEU A 239 -13.47 -8.78 25.05
CA LEU A 239 -12.59 -7.77 24.46
C LEU A 239 -12.36 -6.62 25.45
N ASN A 240 -11.77 -6.94 26.60
CA ASN A 240 -11.63 -6.04 27.75
C ASN A 240 -10.45 -5.06 27.66
N ALA A 241 -9.72 -5.06 26.55
CA ALA A 241 -8.59 -4.18 26.32
C ALA A 241 -8.88 -3.25 25.13
N SER A 242 -8.56 -1.97 25.31
CA SER A 242 -8.54 -1.00 24.22
C SER A 242 -7.46 -1.37 23.20
N GLY A 243 -7.70 -1.04 21.94
CA GLY A 243 -6.76 -1.30 20.85
C GLY A 243 -7.45 -1.94 19.65
N ASP A 244 -6.65 -2.25 18.64
CA ASP A 244 -7.14 -2.82 17.39
C ASP A 244 -7.25 -4.34 17.56
N TRP A 245 -8.35 -4.90 17.06
CA TRP A 245 -8.70 -6.30 17.23
C TRP A 245 -8.90 -6.98 15.87
N LEU A 246 -8.18 -8.09 15.68
CA LEU A 246 -8.44 -9.02 14.60
C LEU A 246 -9.30 -10.17 15.14
N ILE A 247 -10.53 -10.25 14.65
CA ILE A 247 -11.47 -11.31 14.98
C ILE A 247 -11.54 -12.30 13.82
N THR A 248 -11.06 -13.52 14.02
CA THR A 248 -11.13 -14.56 12.99
C THR A 248 -12.15 -15.62 13.35
N ALA A 249 -12.97 -16.03 12.40
CA ALA A 249 -13.87 -17.16 12.47
C ALA A 249 -13.38 -18.27 11.54
N SER A 250 -13.34 -19.51 12.01
CA SER A 250 -13.05 -20.67 11.17
C SER A 250 -13.97 -21.83 11.51
N ALA A 251 -14.31 -22.63 10.51
CA ALA A 251 -14.96 -23.92 10.72
C ALA A 251 -14.19 -24.78 11.73
N ALA A 252 -14.89 -25.40 12.68
CA ALA A 252 -14.33 -26.38 13.60
C ALA A 252 -14.37 -27.80 13.02
N SER A 253 -15.15 -28.03 11.97
CA SER A 253 -15.11 -29.22 11.12
C SER A 253 -15.29 -28.81 9.66
N ASP A 254 -14.43 -29.34 8.80
CA ASP A 254 -14.32 -28.93 7.40
C ASP A 254 -15.22 -29.76 6.48
N TYR A 255 -16.54 -29.59 6.54
CA TYR A 255 -17.46 -30.45 5.75
C TYR A 255 -18.81 -29.77 5.45
N TRP A 256 -18.82 -28.59 4.81
CA TRP A 256 -20.09 -27.88 4.56
C TRP A 256 -20.55 -27.90 3.10
N ASP A 257 -19.63 -28.02 2.15
CA ASP A 257 -19.96 -27.98 0.72
C ASP A 257 -19.09 -28.90 -0.15
N GLY A 258 -18.62 -30.01 0.43
CA GLY A 258 -17.85 -31.02 -0.27
C GLY A 258 -18.35 -32.44 -0.02
N GLU A 259 -17.64 -33.41 -0.59
CA GLU A 259 -17.96 -34.83 -0.49
C GLU A 259 -16.73 -35.66 -0.16
N TYR A 260 -16.96 -36.88 0.34
CA TYR A 260 -15.88 -37.84 0.52
C TYR A 260 -15.63 -38.58 -0.78
N ASN A 261 -14.38 -38.56 -1.25
CA ASN A 261 -13.92 -39.29 -2.42
C ASN A 261 -13.00 -40.44 -1.98
N GLY A 262 -13.36 -41.67 -2.37
CA GLY A 262 -12.60 -42.89 -2.09
C GLY A 262 -11.53 -43.23 -3.12
N ASP A 263 -11.49 -42.52 -4.25
CA ASP A 263 -10.58 -42.78 -5.37
C ASP A 263 -9.19 -42.14 -5.16
N PHE A 264 -8.99 -41.41 -4.06
CA PHE A 264 -7.67 -40.88 -3.72
C PHE A 264 -6.69 -42.01 -3.37
N PRO A 265 -5.42 -41.88 -3.76
CA PRO A 265 -4.43 -42.91 -3.51
C PRO A 265 -4.22 -43.10 -2.00
N HIS A 266 -3.93 -44.33 -1.62
CA HIS A 266 -3.73 -44.75 -0.25
C HIS A 266 -2.76 -45.94 -0.20
N GLY A 267 -2.29 -46.28 0.99
CA GLY A 267 -1.43 -47.44 1.22
C GLY A 267 -2.19 -48.75 1.10
N ASP A 268 -1.45 -49.82 0.80
CA ASP A 268 -1.99 -51.17 0.51
C ASP A 268 -2.82 -51.77 1.67
N ASN A 269 -2.55 -51.37 2.92
CA ASN A 269 -3.21 -51.87 4.11
C ASN A 269 -4.26 -50.90 4.69
N TYR A 270 -4.60 -49.83 3.98
CA TYR A 270 -5.68 -48.95 4.39
C TYR A 270 -7.05 -49.64 4.26
N THR A 271 -7.87 -49.54 5.31
CA THR A 271 -9.18 -50.24 5.41
C THR A 271 -10.36 -49.30 5.72
N GLY A 272 -10.14 -47.98 5.73
CA GLY A 272 -11.05 -46.99 6.32
C GLY A 272 -12.22 -46.46 5.46
N GLY A 273 -12.45 -46.96 4.24
CA GLY A 273 -13.54 -46.48 3.37
C GLY A 273 -13.19 -45.19 2.62
N ALA A 274 -14.17 -44.32 2.30
CA ALA A 274 -13.90 -43.07 1.57
C ALA A 274 -12.93 -42.17 2.36
N THR A 275 -11.80 -41.81 1.73
CA THR A 275 -10.57 -41.41 2.42
C THR A 275 -10.41 -39.91 2.54
N ALA A 276 -10.68 -39.19 1.45
CA ALA A 276 -10.38 -37.78 1.32
C ALA A 276 -11.66 -36.96 1.21
N PHE A 277 -11.78 -35.91 1.99
CA PHE A 277 -12.77 -34.88 1.70
C PHE A 277 -12.29 -33.96 0.61
N VAL A 278 -13.13 -33.81 -0.42
CA VAL A 278 -12.94 -32.91 -1.54
C VAL A 278 -13.98 -31.81 -1.42
N GLY A 279 -13.54 -30.58 -1.25
CA GLY A 279 -14.45 -29.44 -1.08
C GLY A 279 -13.70 -28.16 -0.81
N ASN A 280 -14.37 -27.22 -0.13
CA ASN A 280 -13.77 -25.94 0.22
C ASN A 280 -13.60 -25.83 1.74
N THR A 281 -12.62 -25.03 2.16
CA THR A 281 -12.53 -24.56 3.54
C THR A 281 -12.89 -23.08 3.60
N TYR A 282 -13.47 -22.67 4.72
CA TYR A 282 -13.99 -21.34 4.91
C TYR A 282 -13.47 -20.72 6.20
N SER A 283 -12.96 -19.51 6.08
CA SER A 283 -12.65 -18.65 7.21
C SER A 283 -13.11 -17.22 6.93
N ALA A 284 -13.28 -16.45 7.99
CA ALA A 284 -13.51 -15.02 7.91
C ALA A 284 -12.61 -14.28 8.89
N ALA A 285 -12.24 -13.06 8.53
CA ALA A 285 -11.52 -12.11 9.36
C ALA A 285 -12.29 -10.79 9.39
N LEU A 286 -12.48 -10.26 10.59
CA LEU A 286 -13.04 -8.94 10.85
C LEU A 286 -12.01 -8.14 11.62
N SER A 287 -11.57 -7.04 11.03
CA SER A 287 -10.72 -6.07 11.72
C SER A 287 -11.61 -5.00 12.33
N LEU A 288 -11.51 -4.80 13.63
CA LEU A 288 -12.17 -3.71 14.35
C LEU A 288 -11.09 -2.88 15.01
N LEU A 289 -11.00 -1.60 14.65
CA LEU A 289 -10.02 -0.71 15.24
C LEU A 289 -10.61 -0.01 16.46
N GLU A 290 -9.75 0.35 17.39
CA GLU A 290 -10.12 1.31 18.41
C GLU A 290 -10.61 2.59 17.72
N ILE A 291 -11.76 3.13 18.15
CA ILE A 291 -12.26 4.39 17.58
C ILE A 291 -11.27 5.49 17.92
N ARG A 292 -10.54 5.93 16.89
CA ARG A 292 -9.65 7.09 16.91
C ARG A 292 -10.23 8.12 15.95
N GLU A 293 -10.37 9.36 16.39
CA GLU A 293 -10.62 10.47 15.48
C GLU A 293 -9.31 10.77 14.74
N SER A 294 -9.29 10.55 13.43
CA SER A 294 -8.21 11.03 12.56
C SER A 294 -8.65 12.37 11.96
N ASN A 295 -7.75 13.35 11.97
CA ASN A 295 -8.00 14.68 11.41
C ASN A 295 -6.81 14.98 10.50
N THR A 296 -7.04 15.07 9.20
CA THR A 296 -5.96 15.28 8.22
C THR A 296 -5.96 16.73 7.73
N ALA A 297 -4.76 17.27 7.47
CA ALA A 297 -4.61 18.63 6.94
C ALA A 297 -3.73 18.61 5.70
N THR A 298 -4.24 19.15 4.58
CA THR A 298 -3.46 19.28 3.34
C THR A 298 -2.46 20.43 3.47
N MET A 299 -1.17 20.15 3.25
CA MET A 299 -0.12 21.17 3.19
C MET A 299 0.25 21.47 1.73
N ARG A 300 0.32 22.76 1.37
CA ARG A 300 0.77 23.21 0.03
C ARG A 300 1.82 24.30 0.16
N ALA A 301 2.90 24.19 -0.60
CA ALA A 301 3.92 25.23 -0.75
C ALA A 301 4.24 25.48 -2.23
N LYS A 302 4.46 26.74 -2.61
CA LYS A 302 5.07 27.10 -3.90
C LYS A 302 6.51 27.52 -3.62
N ILE A 303 7.48 26.74 -4.11
CA ILE A 303 8.90 27.05 -3.98
C ILE A 303 9.32 27.94 -5.15
N ARG A 304 9.83 29.13 -4.85
CA ARG A 304 10.46 30.01 -5.84
C ARG A 304 11.91 29.55 -6.05
N PRO A 305 12.43 29.55 -7.29
CA PRO A 305 13.86 29.30 -7.52
C PRO A 305 14.73 30.39 -6.85
N GLN A 306 16.01 30.10 -6.62
CA GLN A 306 16.95 31.09 -6.09
C GLN A 306 17.17 32.23 -7.09
N ILE A 307 17.29 31.88 -8.37
CA ILE A 307 17.52 32.79 -9.48
C ILE A 307 16.33 32.67 -10.44
N GLU A 308 15.64 33.79 -10.65
CA GLU A 308 14.64 33.97 -11.70
C GLU A 308 14.58 35.47 -11.97
N PHE A 309 14.68 35.89 -13.23
CA PHE A 309 14.60 37.29 -13.59
C PHE A 309 14.02 37.44 -15.00
N ASN A 310 13.62 38.66 -15.33
CA ASN A 310 13.14 39.03 -16.66
C ASN A 310 13.80 40.34 -17.10
N MET A 311 14.07 40.49 -18.40
CA MET A 311 14.60 41.71 -19.01
C MET A 311 13.66 42.23 -20.09
N ASN A 312 13.41 43.54 -20.12
CA ASN A 312 12.53 44.18 -21.10
C ASN A 312 13.07 45.58 -21.50
N PRO A 313 13.13 45.94 -22.79
CA PRO A 313 12.80 45.13 -23.97
C PRO A 313 13.84 44.03 -24.25
N SER A 314 13.48 43.08 -25.11
CA SER A 314 14.37 42.02 -25.58
C SER A 314 15.08 42.35 -26.90
N TYR A 315 14.94 43.59 -27.37
CA TYR A 315 15.50 44.12 -28.62
C TYR A 315 15.77 45.60 -28.46
N PHE A 316 16.92 46.06 -28.97
CA PHE A 316 17.38 47.44 -28.93
C PHE A 316 17.77 47.87 -30.34
N ASP A 317 17.34 49.06 -30.74
CA ASP A 317 17.69 49.69 -32.01
C ASP A 317 18.44 50.99 -31.72
N PHE A 318 19.72 51.04 -32.10
CA PHE A 318 20.57 52.20 -31.86
C PHE A 318 20.52 53.22 -33.02
N GLY A 319 19.69 52.97 -34.04
CA GLY A 319 19.50 53.85 -35.19
C GLY A 319 20.61 53.76 -36.24
N GLU A 320 20.62 54.74 -37.16
CA GLU A 320 21.67 54.90 -38.17
C GLU A 320 22.83 55.72 -37.60
N LEU A 321 24.04 55.15 -37.60
CA LEU A 321 25.24 55.74 -36.99
C LEU A 321 26.45 55.67 -37.94
N ASP A 322 27.24 56.73 -37.96
CA ASP A 322 28.53 56.81 -38.66
C ASP A 322 29.72 56.45 -37.73
N PRO A 323 30.90 56.09 -38.26
CA PRO A 323 32.11 55.91 -37.44
C PRO A 323 32.44 57.15 -36.60
N GLY A 324 32.54 56.96 -35.28
CA GLY A 324 32.75 58.02 -34.29
C GLY A 324 31.46 58.57 -33.66
N ASP A 325 30.28 58.13 -34.11
CA ASP A 325 29.01 58.55 -33.53
C ASP A 325 28.74 57.89 -32.17
N LEU A 326 27.87 58.56 -31.41
CA LEU A 326 27.29 58.09 -30.18
C LEU A 326 25.78 58.01 -30.38
N SER A 327 25.19 56.85 -30.10
CA SER A 327 23.74 56.66 -30.19
C SER A 327 22.98 57.44 -29.12
N ASP A 328 21.66 57.60 -29.28
CA ASP A 328 20.80 57.88 -28.13
C ASP A 328 20.81 56.68 -27.16
N ALA A 329 20.47 56.94 -25.89
CA ALA A 329 20.41 55.90 -24.86
C ALA A 329 19.08 55.13 -24.94
N GLU A 330 19.17 53.81 -24.92
CA GLU A 330 18.04 52.88 -24.89
C GLU A 330 17.94 52.21 -23.52
N THR A 331 16.80 52.35 -22.84
CA THR A 331 16.64 51.84 -21.47
C THR A 331 16.11 50.40 -21.45
N ALA A 332 16.79 49.52 -20.71
CA ALA A 332 16.29 48.21 -20.33
C ALA A 332 15.93 48.15 -18.84
N VAL A 333 15.03 47.25 -18.48
CA VAL A 333 14.66 46.95 -17.09
C VAL A 333 14.89 45.48 -16.81
N ILE A 334 15.68 45.17 -15.78
CA ILE A 334 15.85 43.82 -15.25
C ILE A 334 15.07 43.71 -13.94
N GLN A 335 14.13 42.77 -13.88
CA GLN A 335 13.32 42.49 -12.69
C GLN A 335 13.74 41.18 -12.04
N ASN A 336 14.07 41.22 -10.74
CA ASN A 336 14.37 40.04 -9.95
C ASN A 336 13.07 39.39 -9.44
N LEU A 337 12.78 38.18 -9.92
CA LEU A 337 11.63 37.34 -9.57
C LEU A 337 12.01 36.18 -8.64
N GLY A 338 13.32 35.98 -8.41
CA GLY A 338 13.89 34.93 -7.61
C GLY A 338 13.66 35.13 -6.11
N SER A 339 14.12 34.16 -5.32
CA SER A 339 14.04 34.21 -3.87
C SER A 339 15.26 34.83 -3.19
N LYS A 340 16.29 35.21 -3.96
CA LYS A 340 17.55 35.80 -3.51
C LYS A 340 17.84 37.11 -4.23
N ASP A 341 18.70 37.91 -3.63
CA ASP A 341 19.29 39.09 -4.29
C ASP A 341 20.18 38.58 -5.42
N LEU A 342 20.30 39.35 -6.51
CA LEU A 342 21.05 38.95 -7.69
C LEU A 342 22.23 39.90 -7.91
N ALA A 343 23.43 39.34 -8.11
CA ALA A 343 24.52 40.06 -8.76
C ALA A 343 24.41 39.81 -10.28
N ILE A 344 24.31 40.88 -11.06
CA ILE A 344 24.16 40.85 -12.51
C ILE A 344 25.44 41.33 -13.17
N SER A 345 25.90 40.60 -14.18
CA SER A 345 26.97 41.00 -15.10
C SER A 345 26.55 40.81 -16.56
N VAL A 346 27.27 41.46 -17.47
CA VAL A 346 26.91 41.52 -18.89
C VAL A 346 28.01 40.92 -19.75
N SER A 347 27.61 40.23 -20.82
CA SER A 347 28.50 39.84 -21.91
C SER A 347 27.90 40.24 -23.24
N VAL A 348 28.74 40.62 -24.20
CA VAL A 348 28.32 41.01 -25.54
C VAL A 348 28.98 40.10 -26.57
N GLU A 349 28.18 39.60 -27.51
CA GLU A 349 28.64 38.81 -28.64
C GLU A 349 28.26 39.47 -29.95
N ASP A 350 29.23 39.71 -30.82
CA ASP A 350 28.98 40.17 -32.18
C ASP A 350 30.10 39.73 -33.14
N THR A 351 29.78 39.62 -34.42
CA THR A 351 30.75 39.20 -35.45
C THR A 351 31.52 40.38 -36.03
N SER A 352 31.01 41.60 -35.88
CA SER A 352 31.59 42.81 -36.46
C SER A 352 32.68 43.46 -35.60
N GLY A 353 32.68 43.17 -34.29
CA GLY A 353 33.49 43.86 -33.30
C GLY A 353 32.91 45.20 -32.85
N LEU A 354 31.80 45.66 -33.45
CA LEU A 354 31.15 46.93 -33.14
C LEU A 354 30.64 46.96 -31.70
N TYR A 355 29.83 45.98 -31.32
CA TYR A 355 29.18 45.96 -30.02
C TYR A 355 30.15 45.57 -28.91
N THR A 356 31.05 44.61 -29.17
CA THR A 356 32.08 44.21 -28.21
C THR A 356 33.07 45.34 -27.91
N ALA A 357 33.37 46.23 -28.86
CA ALA A 357 34.24 47.39 -28.63
C ALA A 357 33.50 48.65 -28.13
N GLY A 358 32.21 48.79 -28.47
CA GLY A 358 31.51 50.07 -28.38
C GLY A 358 30.30 50.14 -27.44
N LEU A 359 29.73 49.01 -27.02
CA LEU A 359 28.51 49.02 -26.19
C LEU A 359 28.83 49.44 -24.75
N GLN A 360 28.11 50.44 -24.26
CA GLN A 360 28.18 50.91 -22.89
C GLN A 360 26.86 50.67 -22.16
N VAL A 361 26.96 50.36 -20.87
CA VAL A 361 25.87 50.23 -19.92
C VAL A 361 26.09 51.26 -18.82
N ASP A 362 25.14 52.18 -18.63
CA ASP A 362 25.23 53.30 -17.67
C ASP A 362 26.56 54.09 -17.80
N ASN A 363 26.94 54.41 -19.04
CA ASN A 363 28.19 55.12 -19.41
C ASN A 363 29.50 54.37 -19.08
N THR A 364 29.44 53.07 -18.81
CA THR A 364 30.61 52.21 -18.56
C THR A 364 30.67 51.11 -19.63
N LEU A 365 31.87 50.65 -20.02
CA LEU A 365 31.98 49.54 -20.99
C LEU A 365 31.26 48.29 -20.44
N TRP A 366 30.51 47.58 -21.29
CA TRP A 366 29.70 46.43 -20.89
C TRP A 366 30.47 45.39 -20.03
N SER A 367 31.77 45.21 -20.29
CA SER A 367 32.61 44.22 -19.60
C SER A 367 32.98 44.61 -18.17
N GLU A 368 32.75 45.87 -17.79
CA GLU A 368 33.02 46.43 -16.46
C GLU A 368 31.73 46.67 -15.67
N TYR A 369 30.57 46.42 -16.28
CA TYR A 369 29.27 46.65 -15.64
C TYR A 369 28.88 45.50 -14.70
N GLU A 370 28.61 45.85 -13.45
CA GLU A 370 28.03 44.97 -12.44
C GLU A 370 26.97 45.73 -11.64
N ILE A 371 25.88 45.06 -11.30
CA ILE A 371 24.83 45.62 -10.43
C ILE A 371 24.24 44.56 -9.52
N GLU A 372 23.89 44.96 -8.30
CA GLU A 372 23.09 44.14 -7.40
C GLU A 372 21.60 44.53 -7.50
N ILE A 373 20.73 43.55 -7.71
CA ILE A 373 19.28 43.73 -7.75
C ILE A 373 18.68 42.99 -6.55
N PRO A 374 18.22 43.71 -5.51
CA PRO A 374 17.54 43.09 -4.38
C PRO A 374 16.34 42.26 -4.82
N LYS A 375 16.04 41.23 -4.04
CA LYS A 375 14.83 40.41 -4.16
C LYS A 375 13.59 41.29 -4.33
N ASP A 376 12.68 40.83 -5.19
CA ASP A 376 11.39 41.47 -5.48
C ASP A 376 11.52 42.93 -5.99
N ASN A 377 12.70 43.30 -6.52
CA ASN A 377 13.01 44.64 -7.02
C ASN A 377 13.46 44.61 -8.49
N PHE A 378 13.76 45.77 -9.05
CA PHE A 378 14.24 45.93 -10.42
C PHE A 378 15.35 46.97 -10.51
N ALA A 379 16.13 46.89 -11.59
CA ALA A 379 17.07 47.92 -12.00
C ALA A 379 16.79 48.34 -13.44
N SER A 380 16.92 49.64 -13.70
CA SER A 380 16.97 50.20 -15.05
C SER A 380 18.43 50.37 -15.44
N LEU A 381 18.76 50.06 -16.69
CA LEU A 381 20.09 50.23 -17.27
C LEU A 381 19.95 50.93 -18.63
N ASP A 382 20.78 51.92 -18.86
CA ASP A 382 20.82 52.67 -20.11
C ASP A 382 21.93 52.10 -21.01
N LEU A 383 21.53 51.62 -22.18
CA LEU A 383 22.42 51.10 -23.21
C LEU A 383 22.73 52.20 -24.22
N GLN A 384 24.02 52.40 -24.52
CA GLN A 384 24.44 53.36 -25.53
C GLN A 384 25.57 52.76 -26.36
N LEU A 385 25.53 52.94 -27.68
CA LEU A 385 26.56 52.47 -28.59
C LEU A 385 27.47 53.62 -29.00
N HIS A 386 28.77 53.47 -28.74
CA HIS A 386 29.81 54.34 -29.27
C HIS A 386 30.52 53.64 -30.43
N VAL A 387 30.34 54.13 -31.64
CA VAL A 387 30.95 53.54 -32.83
C VAL A 387 32.43 53.95 -32.89
N PRO A 388 33.40 53.01 -32.92
CA PRO A 388 34.81 53.36 -33.04
C PRO A 388 35.07 54.24 -34.28
N GLY A 389 35.87 55.29 -34.13
CA GLY A 389 36.15 56.24 -35.23
C GLY A 389 36.90 55.61 -36.42
N ASP A 390 37.54 54.47 -36.21
CA ASP A 390 38.21 53.68 -37.25
C ASP A 390 37.40 52.44 -37.67
N PHE A 391 36.13 52.34 -37.29
CA PHE A 391 35.25 51.26 -37.71
C PHE A 391 35.04 51.26 -39.23
N VAL A 392 35.33 50.14 -39.88
CA VAL A 392 35.32 50.00 -41.37
C VAL A 392 34.11 49.19 -41.87
N GLY A 393 33.24 48.73 -40.97
CA GLY A 393 32.02 47.98 -41.33
C GLY A 393 30.93 48.88 -41.94
N SER A 394 30.03 48.30 -42.73
CA SER A 394 28.86 48.99 -43.29
C SER A 394 27.67 48.04 -43.42
N GLY A 395 26.45 48.60 -43.42
CA GLY A 395 25.20 47.83 -43.44
C GLY A 395 24.64 47.58 -42.04
N GLU A 396 23.61 46.73 -41.96
CA GLU A 396 22.97 46.34 -40.70
C GLU A 396 23.91 45.48 -39.86
N MET A 397 24.12 45.87 -38.61
CA MET A 397 24.93 45.15 -37.64
C MET A 397 24.00 44.51 -36.60
N ILE A 398 24.31 43.28 -36.19
CA ILE A 398 23.54 42.54 -35.19
C ILE A 398 24.50 41.99 -34.14
N GLY A 399 24.13 42.16 -32.88
CA GLY A 399 24.82 41.61 -31.71
C GLY A 399 23.84 41.07 -30.68
N THR A 400 24.36 40.31 -29.73
CA THR A 400 23.60 39.72 -28.62
C THR A 400 24.15 40.23 -27.29
N ILE A 401 23.26 40.69 -26.42
CA ILE A 401 23.57 40.97 -25.01
C ILE A 401 23.16 39.74 -24.20
N ILE A 402 24.08 39.21 -23.40
CA ILE A 402 23.87 38.08 -22.49
C ILE A 402 23.95 38.61 -21.06
N ILE A 403 22.89 38.39 -20.29
CA ILE A 403 22.82 38.75 -18.87
C ILE A 403 23.14 37.51 -18.04
N TRP A 404 24.17 37.60 -17.22
CA TRP A 404 24.52 36.59 -16.23
C TRP A 404 24.01 37.02 -14.86
N SER A 405 23.62 36.04 -14.05
CA SER A 405 23.12 36.29 -12.69
C SER A 405 23.69 35.28 -11.71
N GLU A 406 24.14 35.77 -10.56
CA GLU A 406 24.52 34.95 -9.42
C GLU A 406 23.62 35.28 -8.23
N ALA A 407 23.16 34.25 -7.51
CA ALA A 407 22.41 34.45 -6.28
C ALA A 407 23.37 34.89 -5.16
N ILE A 408 23.11 36.06 -4.60
CA ILE A 408 23.82 36.61 -3.45
C ILE A 408 22.89 36.67 -2.23
N ASN A 409 23.47 36.79 -1.04
CA ASN A 409 22.77 36.55 0.23
C ASN A 409 22.14 37.79 0.85
#